data_AF-A0A5B9D826-F1
#
_entry.id   AF-A0A5B9D826-F1
#
_cell.length_a   1.000
_cell.length_b   1.000
_cell.length_c   1.000
_cell.angle_alpha   90.00
_cell.angle_beta   90.00
_cell.angle_gamma   90.00
#
_symmetry.space_group_name_H-M   'P 1'
#
loop_
_entity.id
_entity.type
_entity.pdbx_description
1 polymer ?
#
loop_
_entity_poly.entity_id
_entity_poly.type
_entity_poly.pdbx_seq_one_letter_code
_entity_poly.pdbx_strand_id
1 'polypeptide(L)'
;MKISRIFVMIFGISIPIYILYLFYFREDIEFLLTWLPSDWGYNSVIIWTSANVVAPILYCFGWLYFNFILAKRFASTFELMQETSSMISAHYILFYGVCALAMLVSFLIPILTPIVGILAFSSLAFNLSTRKSNWEDFDKKKKSWVKVFIFIVDIPVIFCSILVIPEIISISVTFFLAFMNVMIEPLYTSIRALGVALPIGNFILLYQNATQSSNVGKRLDLSGKKNLNIAMVEILIAASFIFLEYRLVPTSTGYQFFQYLYYIGIIFWILSFIANIVQGRNKKGTFNQEGVPPQSPLSLVMYGIFWVATMVFGNKTLVIDEWVRYLVVSLGGFIFIAIFLLIFIGHPDIEDT
;
A
#
# COMPACT_ATOMS: atom_id res chain seq x y z
N MET A 1 13.99 -5.32 17.22
CA MET A 1 13.92 -5.17 15.75
C MET A 1 12.70 -4.32 15.44
N LYS A 2 12.84 -3.17 14.76
CA LYS A 2 11.69 -2.29 14.47
C LYS A 2 10.70 -3.01 13.53
N ILE A 3 9.39 -2.82 13.74
CA ILE A 3 8.29 -3.50 13.00
C ILE A 3 8.41 -3.27 11.48
N SER A 4 8.86 -2.08 11.07
CA SER A 4 9.18 -1.69 9.69
C SER A 4 10.08 -2.70 8.97
N ARG A 5 11.13 -3.19 9.62
CA ARG A 5 12.10 -4.13 9.03
C ARG A 5 11.50 -5.52 8.80
N ILE A 6 10.61 -5.96 9.69
CA ILE A 6 9.87 -7.23 9.51
C ILE A 6 8.93 -7.10 8.31
N PHE A 7 8.23 -5.98 8.19
CA PHE A 7 7.32 -5.73 7.07
C PHE A 7 8.07 -5.77 5.73
N VAL A 8 9.21 -5.08 5.62
CA VAL A 8 10.04 -5.10 4.41
C VAL A 8 10.56 -6.50 4.08
N MET A 9 10.93 -7.30 5.09
CA MET A 9 11.40 -8.68 4.88
C MET A 9 10.27 -9.58 4.36
N ILE A 10 9.09 -9.52 4.97
CA ILE A 10 7.91 -10.28 4.51
C ILE A 10 7.58 -9.88 3.07
N PHE A 11 7.55 -8.57 2.80
CA PHE A 11 7.25 -8.03 1.49
C PHE A 11 8.26 -8.50 0.42
N GLY A 12 9.56 -8.44 0.74
CA GLY A 12 10.64 -8.86 -0.16
C GLY A 12 10.61 -10.35 -0.52
N ILE A 13 10.11 -11.22 0.37
CA ILE A 13 9.91 -12.66 0.08
C ILE A 13 8.58 -12.89 -0.66
N SER A 14 7.54 -12.15 -0.30
CA SER A 14 6.20 -12.32 -0.86
C SER A 14 6.10 -11.98 -2.34
N ILE A 15 6.85 -10.97 -2.82
CA ILE A 15 6.79 -10.56 -4.24
C ILE A 15 7.29 -11.68 -5.19
N PRO A 16 8.46 -12.29 -4.99
CA PRO A 16 8.88 -13.44 -5.79
C PRO A 16 7.89 -14.60 -5.76
N ILE A 17 7.34 -14.94 -4.59
CA ILE A 17 6.32 -16.00 -4.48
C ILE A 17 5.08 -15.64 -5.30
N TYR A 18 4.65 -14.38 -5.24
CA TYR A 18 3.53 -13.88 -6.01
C TYR A 18 3.78 -13.93 -7.53
N ILE A 19 5.01 -13.59 -7.98
CA ILE A 19 5.38 -13.70 -9.40
C ILE A 19 5.34 -15.15 -9.85
N LEU A 20 5.89 -16.08 -9.06
CA LEU A 20 5.80 -17.51 -9.37
C LEU A 20 4.35 -17.98 -9.44
N TYR A 21 3.50 -17.52 -8.52
CA TYR A 21 2.07 -17.80 -8.55
C TYR A 21 1.41 -17.33 -9.84
N LEU A 22 1.70 -16.11 -10.30
CA LEU A 22 1.14 -15.56 -11.53
C LEU A 22 1.52 -16.35 -12.79
N PHE A 23 2.76 -16.84 -12.85
CA PHE A 23 3.27 -17.51 -14.06
C PHE A 23 3.03 -19.03 -14.07
N TYR A 24 2.96 -19.69 -12.90
CA TYR A 24 2.87 -21.16 -12.83
C TYR A 24 1.54 -21.72 -12.36
N PHE A 25 0.81 -21.01 -11.50
CA PHE A 25 -0.36 -21.57 -10.80
C PHE A 25 -1.69 -21.08 -11.34
N ARG A 26 -1.69 -20.19 -12.33
CA ARG A 26 -2.92 -19.67 -12.93
C ARG A 26 -3.30 -20.54 -14.14
N GLU A 27 -4.12 -21.56 -13.89
CA GLU A 27 -4.59 -22.51 -14.92
C GLU A 27 -5.52 -21.86 -15.96
N ASP A 28 -6.13 -20.72 -15.61
CA ASP A 28 -7.15 -20.03 -16.42
C ASP A 28 -6.58 -19.15 -17.54
N ILE A 29 -5.27 -18.92 -17.56
CA ILE A 29 -4.59 -18.13 -18.59
C ILE A 29 -3.33 -18.90 -18.97
N GLU A 30 -3.45 -19.82 -19.93
CA GLU A 30 -2.27 -20.24 -20.66
C GLU A 30 -1.59 -18.97 -21.16
N PHE A 31 -0.29 -18.82 -20.88
CA PHE A 31 0.52 -17.69 -21.36
C PHE A 31 0.67 -17.80 -22.89
N LEU A 32 -0.45 -17.66 -23.58
CA LEU A 32 -0.60 -17.64 -25.01
C LEU A 32 -0.14 -16.26 -25.40
N LEU A 33 1.05 -16.20 -26.00
CA LEU A 33 1.54 -14.99 -26.62
C LEU A 33 0.65 -14.68 -27.85
N THR A 34 -0.56 -14.22 -27.60
CA THR A 34 -1.67 -14.06 -28.55
C THR A 34 -1.34 -13.08 -29.67
N TRP A 35 -0.37 -12.20 -29.44
CA TRP A 35 0.12 -11.23 -30.39
C TRP A 35 1.25 -11.76 -31.30
N LEU A 36 1.86 -12.90 -30.97
CA LEU A 36 2.82 -13.59 -31.84
C LEU A 36 2.06 -14.45 -32.87
N PRO A 37 2.60 -14.59 -34.10
CA PRO A 37 2.06 -15.53 -35.07
C PRO A 37 1.92 -16.94 -34.45
N SER A 38 0.82 -17.64 -34.76
CA SER A 38 0.49 -18.96 -34.21
C SER A 38 1.63 -19.98 -34.37
N ASP A 39 2.39 -19.87 -35.46
CA ASP A 39 3.51 -20.76 -35.80
C ASP A 39 4.72 -20.56 -34.87
N TRP A 40 4.81 -19.40 -34.21
CA TRP A 40 5.90 -19.02 -33.32
C TRP A 40 5.52 -19.20 -31.85
N GLY A 41 4.25 -18.95 -31.49
CA GLY A 41 3.79 -18.96 -30.10
C GLY A 41 3.84 -20.34 -29.42
N TYR A 42 3.26 -21.36 -30.05
CA TYR A 42 3.11 -22.69 -29.43
C TYR A 42 4.19 -23.70 -29.84
N ASN A 43 4.73 -23.57 -31.06
CA ASN A 43 5.67 -24.54 -31.62
C ASN A 43 7.14 -24.21 -31.38
N SER A 44 7.46 -22.99 -30.94
CA SER A 44 8.84 -22.61 -30.68
C SER A 44 9.20 -22.81 -29.19
N VAL A 45 9.96 -23.87 -28.93
CA VAL A 45 10.49 -24.19 -27.59
C VAL A 45 11.18 -22.98 -26.97
N ILE A 46 11.90 -22.18 -27.78
CA ILE A 46 12.63 -21.00 -27.31
C ILE A 46 11.69 -19.94 -26.72
N ILE A 47 10.59 -19.62 -27.39
CA ILE A 47 9.68 -18.57 -26.93
C ILE A 47 8.90 -19.06 -25.71
N TRP A 48 8.42 -20.31 -25.74
CA TRP A 48 7.72 -20.91 -24.61
C TRP A 48 8.61 -20.97 -23.36
N THR A 49 9.85 -21.46 -23.49
CA THR A 49 10.81 -21.51 -22.37
C THR A 49 11.18 -20.12 -21.89
N SER A 50 11.32 -19.14 -22.79
CA SER A 50 11.64 -17.77 -22.41
C SER A 50 10.53 -17.13 -21.58
N ALA A 51 9.27 -17.26 -22.00
CA ALA A 51 8.12 -16.65 -21.32
C ALA A 51 7.73 -17.37 -20.01
N ASN A 52 7.72 -18.71 -20.01
CA ASN A 52 7.18 -19.49 -18.88
C ASN A 52 8.24 -19.98 -17.88
N VAL A 53 9.53 -19.92 -18.22
CA VAL A 53 10.61 -20.39 -17.34
C VAL A 53 11.63 -19.29 -17.08
N VAL A 54 12.22 -18.72 -18.12
CA VAL A 54 13.31 -17.75 -17.97
C VAL A 54 12.80 -16.44 -17.38
N ALA A 55 11.71 -15.88 -17.92
CA ALA A 55 11.13 -14.63 -17.45
C ALA A 55 10.78 -14.64 -15.94
N PRO A 56 9.97 -15.58 -15.41
CA PRO A 56 9.63 -15.57 -13.99
C PRO A 56 10.87 -15.71 -13.08
N ILE A 57 11.88 -16.50 -13.48
CA ILE A 57 13.13 -16.63 -12.73
C ILE A 57 13.88 -15.30 -12.72
N LEU A 58 14.09 -14.68 -13.89
CA LEU A 58 14.78 -13.39 -14.01
C LEU A 58 14.07 -12.32 -13.17
N TYR A 59 12.74 -12.27 -13.23
CA TYR A 59 11.95 -11.32 -12.46
C TYR A 59 12.03 -11.56 -10.94
N CYS A 60 11.99 -12.82 -10.49
CA CYS A 60 12.18 -13.15 -9.07
C CYS A 60 13.55 -12.71 -8.57
N PHE A 61 14.61 -13.00 -9.33
CA PHE A 61 15.96 -12.55 -8.99
C PHE A 61 16.07 -11.02 -8.99
N GLY A 62 15.48 -10.35 -9.98
CA GLY A 62 15.45 -8.89 -10.07
C GLY A 62 14.77 -8.25 -8.85
N TRP A 63 13.60 -8.75 -8.46
CA TRP A 63 12.89 -8.27 -7.27
C TRP A 63 13.60 -8.56 -5.97
N LEU A 64 14.22 -9.74 -5.81
CA LEU A 64 15.03 -10.05 -4.63
C LEU A 64 16.21 -9.07 -4.50
N TYR A 65 16.92 -8.83 -5.60
CA TYR A 65 18.03 -7.90 -5.64
C TYR A 65 17.59 -6.46 -5.35
N PHE A 66 16.51 -6.01 -5.98
CA PHE A 66 15.94 -4.68 -5.79
C PHE A 66 15.50 -4.44 -4.34
N ASN A 67 14.77 -5.39 -3.74
CA ASN A 67 14.38 -5.31 -2.33
C ASN A 67 15.59 -5.33 -1.40
N PHE A 68 16.63 -6.10 -1.71
CA PHE A 68 17.84 -6.15 -0.89
C PHE A 68 18.57 -4.80 -0.84
N ILE A 69 18.78 -4.16 -1.99
CA ILE A 69 19.47 -2.85 -2.07
C ILE A 69 18.65 -1.76 -1.37
N LEU A 70 17.34 -1.74 -1.60
CA LEU A 70 16.47 -0.68 -1.09
C LEU A 70 15.86 -0.96 0.27
N ALA A 71 16.17 -2.09 0.90
CA ALA A 71 15.57 -2.52 2.17
C ALA A 71 15.62 -1.43 3.26
N LYS A 72 16.80 -0.80 3.43
CA LYS A 72 16.99 0.27 4.40
C LYS A 72 16.12 1.50 4.08
N ARG A 73 16.03 1.86 2.79
CA ARG A 73 15.24 3.00 2.31
C ARG A 73 13.74 2.75 2.43
N PHE A 74 13.27 1.54 2.15
CA PHE A 74 11.88 1.15 2.39
C PHE A 74 11.52 1.19 3.88
N ALA A 75 12.38 0.65 4.75
CA ALA A 75 12.12 0.62 6.19
C ALA A 75 12.06 2.02 6.80
N SER A 76 12.97 2.90 6.41
CA SER A 76 13.00 4.31 6.86
C SER A 76 11.83 5.11 6.27
N THR A 77 11.49 4.94 5.00
CA THR A 77 10.30 5.57 4.40
C THR A 77 9.03 5.14 5.14
N PHE A 78 8.92 3.86 5.50
CA PHE A 78 7.78 3.36 6.29
C PHE A 78 7.74 3.96 7.71
N GLU A 79 8.89 4.10 8.37
CA GLU A 79 9.02 4.76 9.67
C GLU A 79 8.60 6.24 9.58
N LEU A 80 9.12 6.97 8.60
CA LEU A 80 8.77 8.37 8.33
C LEU A 80 7.30 8.54 7.97
N MET A 81 6.75 7.61 7.18
CA MET A 81 5.33 7.60 6.87
C MET A 81 4.52 7.38 8.13
N GLN A 82 4.93 6.48 9.03
CA GLN A 82 4.27 6.23 10.32
C GLN A 82 4.37 7.44 11.26
N GLU A 83 5.50 8.14 11.29
CA GLU A 83 5.73 9.33 12.10
C GLU A 83 4.94 10.54 11.56
N THR A 84 5.00 10.77 10.25
CA THR A 84 4.22 11.82 9.56
C THR A 84 2.72 11.56 9.68
N SER A 85 2.32 10.30 9.50
CA SER A 85 0.94 9.89 9.63
C SER A 85 0.48 9.80 11.08
N SER A 86 1.34 9.92 12.09
CA SER A 86 0.89 10.05 13.49
C SER A 86 0.08 11.34 13.73
N MET A 87 0.24 12.35 12.87
CA MET A 87 -0.65 13.52 12.81
C MET A 87 -2.00 13.22 12.17
N ILE A 88 -2.10 12.13 11.40
CA ILE A 88 -3.31 11.63 10.76
C ILE A 88 -3.87 10.50 11.66
N SER A 89 -5.18 10.47 11.91
CA SER A 89 -5.71 9.43 12.80
C SER A 89 -5.47 8.01 12.23
N ALA A 90 -5.18 7.03 13.10
CA ALA A 90 -4.77 5.67 12.73
C ALA A 90 -5.72 4.94 11.75
N HIS A 91 -6.99 5.33 11.70
CA HIS A 91 -7.97 4.75 10.77
C HIS A 91 -7.69 5.07 9.30
N TYR A 92 -7.15 6.25 8.99
CA TYR A 92 -6.81 6.60 7.60
C TYR A 92 -5.65 5.74 7.09
N ILE A 93 -4.62 5.54 7.92
CA ILE A 93 -3.45 4.73 7.55
C ILE A 93 -3.89 3.30 7.22
N LEU A 94 -4.78 2.72 8.04
CA LEU A 94 -5.29 1.38 7.79
C LEU A 94 -6.13 1.32 6.51
N PHE A 95 -7.06 2.26 6.31
CA PHE A 95 -7.87 2.31 5.09
C PHE A 95 -7.02 2.44 3.83
N TYR A 96 -6.23 3.52 3.77
CA TYR A 96 -5.42 3.83 2.61
C TYR A 96 -4.30 2.82 2.41
N GLY A 97 -3.73 2.27 3.48
CA GLY A 97 -2.72 1.21 3.43
C GLY A 97 -3.28 -0.10 2.89
N VAL A 98 -4.49 -0.51 3.28
CA VAL A 98 -5.14 -1.71 2.73
C VAL A 98 -5.53 -1.48 1.27
N CYS A 99 -6.08 -0.32 0.91
CA CYS A 99 -6.36 0.02 -0.49
C CYS A 99 -5.07 0.06 -1.34
N ALA A 100 -3.98 0.60 -0.80
CA ALA A 100 -2.68 0.60 -1.46
C ALA A 100 -2.14 -0.80 -1.64
N LEU A 101 -2.20 -1.65 -0.61
CA LEU A 101 -1.76 -3.04 -0.70
C LEU A 101 -2.59 -3.82 -1.73
N ALA A 102 -3.91 -3.64 -1.73
CA ALA A 102 -4.80 -4.20 -2.74
C ALA A 102 -4.37 -3.78 -4.16
N MET A 103 -4.20 -2.48 -4.41
CA MET A 103 -3.74 -1.95 -5.71
C MET A 103 -2.34 -2.44 -6.07
N LEU A 104 -1.45 -2.52 -5.09
CA LEU A 104 -0.06 -2.86 -5.30
C LEU A 104 0.06 -4.32 -5.70
N VAL A 105 -0.57 -5.22 -4.95
CA VAL A 105 -0.56 -6.67 -5.23
C VAL A 105 -1.30 -6.97 -6.51
N SER A 106 -2.48 -6.39 -6.72
CA SER A 106 -3.33 -6.82 -7.83
C SER A 106 -3.06 -6.16 -9.18
N PHE A 107 -2.42 -4.99 -9.20
CA PHE A 107 -2.23 -4.22 -10.42
C PHE A 107 -0.78 -3.76 -10.62
N LEU A 108 -0.16 -3.12 -9.62
CA LEU A 108 1.16 -2.50 -9.81
C LEU A 108 2.30 -3.50 -9.87
N ILE A 109 2.36 -4.52 -8.99
CA ILE A 109 3.46 -5.51 -9.03
C ILE A 109 3.56 -6.17 -10.40
N PRO A 110 2.46 -6.72 -10.99
CA PRO A 110 2.52 -7.30 -12.32
C PRO A 110 3.13 -6.35 -13.37
N ILE A 111 2.66 -5.10 -13.42
CA ILE A 111 3.10 -4.09 -14.41
C ILE A 111 4.54 -3.64 -14.16
N LEU A 112 4.92 -3.46 -12.90
CA LEU A 112 6.26 -3.00 -12.52
C LEU A 112 7.31 -4.11 -12.66
N THR A 113 6.92 -5.38 -12.62
CA THR A 113 7.83 -6.51 -12.66
C THR A 113 8.82 -6.50 -13.85
N PRO A 114 8.41 -6.31 -15.11
CA PRO A 114 9.36 -6.21 -16.22
C PRO A 114 10.30 -5.01 -16.08
N ILE A 115 9.80 -3.86 -15.60
CA ILE A 115 10.59 -2.64 -15.39
C ILE A 115 11.65 -2.85 -14.30
N VAL A 116 11.23 -3.40 -13.15
CA VAL A 116 12.11 -3.72 -12.03
C VAL A 116 13.14 -4.77 -12.44
N GLY A 117 12.74 -5.76 -13.23
CA GLY A 117 13.65 -6.75 -13.79
C GLY A 117 14.79 -6.08 -14.56
N ILE A 118 14.49 -5.22 -15.52
CA ILE A 118 15.51 -4.52 -16.32
C ILE A 118 16.40 -3.67 -15.40
N LEU A 119 15.81 -2.82 -14.55
CA LEU A 119 16.58 -1.93 -13.67
C LEU A 119 17.49 -2.71 -12.69
N ALA A 120 17.01 -3.82 -12.15
CA ALA A 120 17.75 -4.66 -11.22
C ALA A 120 18.97 -5.29 -11.90
N PHE A 121 18.82 -5.83 -13.12
CA PHE A 121 19.94 -6.41 -13.86
C PHE A 121 20.93 -5.34 -14.33
N SER A 122 20.46 -4.17 -14.77
CA SER A 122 21.33 -3.05 -15.11
C SER A 122 22.17 -2.62 -13.90
N SER A 123 21.53 -2.50 -12.73
CA SER A 123 22.18 -2.14 -11.48
C SER A 123 23.16 -3.23 -11.01
N LEU A 124 22.81 -4.50 -11.19
CA LEU A 124 23.68 -5.63 -10.84
C LEU A 124 24.93 -5.66 -11.73
N ALA A 125 24.76 -5.49 -13.04
CA ALA A 125 25.86 -5.40 -13.99
C ALA A 125 26.76 -4.19 -13.70
N PHE A 126 26.17 -3.03 -13.38
CA PHE A 126 26.92 -1.85 -12.96
C PHE A 126 27.75 -2.14 -11.72
N ASN A 127 27.13 -2.62 -10.63
CA ASN A 127 27.80 -2.92 -9.37
C ASN A 127 28.90 -3.98 -9.50
N LEU A 128 28.72 -4.99 -10.37
CA LEU A 128 29.78 -5.96 -10.67
C LEU A 128 30.96 -5.31 -11.39
N SER A 129 30.69 -4.39 -12.32
CA SER A 129 31.72 -3.69 -13.10
C SER A 129 32.48 -2.61 -12.31
N THR A 130 31.85 -2.01 -11.30
CA THR A 130 32.42 -0.95 -10.44
C THR A 130 32.91 -1.44 -9.08
N ARG A 131 32.76 -2.73 -8.77
CA ARG A 131 33.08 -3.32 -7.44
C ARG A 131 34.46 -2.98 -6.88
N LYS A 132 35.46 -2.77 -7.75
CA LYS A 132 36.87 -2.56 -7.37
C LYS A 132 37.37 -1.13 -7.58
N SER A 133 36.56 -0.22 -8.11
CA SER A 133 37.02 1.14 -8.45
C SER A 133 35.82 2.05 -8.70
N ASN A 134 35.95 3.29 -8.23
CA ASN A 134 34.89 4.28 -8.35
C ASN A 134 34.65 4.62 -9.82
N TRP A 135 33.36 4.79 -10.18
CA TRP A 135 32.94 5.14 -11.53
C TRP A 135 33.59 6.42 -12.04
N GLU A 136 33.81 7.40 -11.15
CA GLU A 136 34.39 8.70 -11.47
C GLU A 136 35.80 8.56 -12.03
N ASP A 137 36.59 7.63 -11.48
CA ASP A 137 37.99 7.36 -11.82
C ASP A 137 38.17 6.61 -13.15
N PHE A 138 37.08 6.18 -13.80
CA PHE A 138 37.18 5.47 -15.07
C PHE A 138 37.44 6.41 -16.26
N ASP A 139 38.44 6.04 -17.05
CA ASP A 139 38.66 6.60 -18.39
C ASP A 139 37.44 6.42 -19.29
N LYS A 140 37.28 7.32 -20.27
CA LYS A 140 36.17 7.30 -21.25
C LYS A 140 36.01 5.93 -21.93
N LYS A 141 37.11 5.25 -22.27
CA LYS A 141 37.10 3.92 -22.88
C LYS A 141 36.53 2.85 -21.93
N LYS A 142 36.92 2.88 -20.66
CA LYS A 142 36.45 1.95 -19.63
C LYS A 142 34.98 2.19 -19.30
N LYS A 143 34.56 3.46 -19.18
CA LYS A 143 33.14 3.85 -19.05
C LYS A 143 32.28 3.31 -20.21
N SER A 144 32.78 3.37 -21.44
CA SER A 144 32.09 2.82 -22.61
C SER A 144 31.96 1.30 -22.56
N TRP A 145 33.02 0.58 -22.17
CA TRP A 145 32.99 -0.87 -22.00
C TRP A 145 31.98 -1.32 -20.94
N VAL A 146 31.90 -0.61 -19.81
CA VAL A 146 30.91 -0.88 -18.77
C VAL A 146 29.49 -0.72 -19.30
N LYS A 147 29.21 0.34 -20.07
CA LYS A 147 27.88 0.54 -20.70
C LYS A 147 27.50 -0.61 -21.64
N VAL A 148 28.45 -1.06 -22.48
CA VAL A 148 28.23 -2.20 -23.38
C VAL A 148 27.99 -3.48 -22.60
N PHE A 149 28.75 -3.71 -21.52
CA PHE A 149 28.56 -4.87 -20.65
C PHE A 149 27.17 -4.88 -19.99
N ILE A 150 26.73 -3.74 -19.45
CA ILE A 150 25.39 -3.57 -18.88
C ILE A 150 24.33 -3.93 -19.94
N PHE A 151 24.45 -3.34 -21.14
CA PHE A 151 23.51 -3.62 -22.23
C PHE A 151 23.45 -5.11 -22.59
N ILE A 152 24.60 -5.80 -22.69
CA ILE A 152 24.64 -7.23 -22.99
C ILE A 152 23.95 -8.07 -21.91
N VAL A 153 24.17 -7.74 -20.63
CA VAL A 153 23.53 -8.44 -19.50
C VAL A 153 22.03 -8.22 -19.46
N ASP A 154 21.56 -7.06 -19.92
CA ASP A 154 20.12 -6.73 -19.93
C ASP A 154 19.37 -7.34 -21.12
N ILE A 155 20.04 -7.72 -22.21
CA ILE A 155 19.39 -8.29 -23.41
C ILE A 155 18.39 -9.42 -23.07
N PRO A 156 18.74 -10.45 -22.25
CA PRO A 156 17.80 -11.52 -21.92
C PRO A 156 16.55 -11.02 -21.20
N VAL A 157 16.70 -10.07 -20.28
CA VAL A 157 15.60 -9.52 -19.49
C VAL A 157 14.73 -8.61 -20.35
N ILE A 158 15.33 -7.78 -21.20
CA ILE A 158 14.61 -6.93 -22.15
C ILE A 158 13.81 -7.79 -23.13
N PHE A 159 14.42 -8.84 -23.67
CA PHE A 159 13.75 -9.78 -24.56
C PHE A 159 12.54 -10.43 -23.88
N CYS A 160 12.72 -10.97 -22.67
CA CYS A 160 11.62 -11.53 -21.89
C CYS A 160 10.54 -10.49 -21.55
N SER A 161 10.93 -9.25 -21.28
CA SER A 161 9.99 -8.15 -20.96
C SER A 161 9.13 -7.81 -22.16
N ILE A 162 9.74 -7.61 -23.33
CA ILE A 162 9.00 -7.34 -24.58
C ILE A 162 8.05 -8.48 -24.90
N LEU A 163 8.48 -9.73 -24.69
CA LEU A 163 7.64 -10.89 -24.95
C LEU A 163 6.36 -10.87 -24.10
N VAL A 164 6.51 -10.56 -22.82
CA VAL A 164 5.51 -10.82 -21.79
C VAL A 164 4.64 -9.58 -21.49
N ILE A 165 5.06 -8.36 -21.87
CA ILE A 165 4.34 -7.09 -21.58
C ILE A 165 2.84 -7.12 -21.96
N PRO A 166 2.43 -7.49 -23.18
CA PRO A 166 1.01 -7.45 -23.55
C PRO A 166 0.16 -8.35 -22.66
N GLU A 167 0.69 -9.53 -22.35
CA GLU A 167 0.01 -10.52 -21.52
C GLU A 167 -0.01 -10.09 -20.05
N ILE A 168 1.08 -9.52 -19.52
CA ILE A 168 1.13 -8.94 -18.18
C ILE A 168 0.03 -7.89 -18.00
N ILE A 169 -0.20 -7.00 -18.98
CA ILE A 169 -1.25 -5.98 -18.85
C ILE A 169 -2.63 -6.63 -18.76
N SER A 170 -2.93 -7.61 -19.62
CA SER A 170 -4.17 -8.37 -19.59
C SER A 170 -4.38 -9.10 -18.25
N ILE A 171 -3.32 -9.78 -17.78
CA ILE A 171 -3.29 -10.47 -16.50
C ILE A 171 -3.53 -9.49 -15.34
N SER A 172 -2.91 -8.31 -15.37
CA SER A 172 -3.03 -7.29 -14.33
C SER A 172 -4.47 -6.79 -14.21
N VAL A 173 -5.12 -6.49 -15.34
CA VAL A 173 -6.51 -6.03 -15.35
C VAL A 173 -7.44 -7.15 -14.87
N THR A 174 -7.27 -8.36 -15.39
CA THR A 174 -8.10 -9.51 -15.03
C THR A 174 -7.94 -9.88 -13.56
N PHE A 175 -6.71 -9.89 -13.05
CA PHE A 175 -6.43 -10.17 -11.65
C PHE A 175 -6.93 -9.05 -10.74
N PHE A 176 -6.78 -7.78 -11.13
CA PHE A 176 -7.38 -6.66 -10.42
C PHE A 176 -8.90 -6.81 -10.30
N LEU A 177 -9.62 -7.07 -11.39
CA LEU A 177 -11.07 -7.24 -11.37
C LEU A 177 -11.50 -8.45 -10.54
N ALA A 178 -10.83 -9.60 -10.70
CA ALA A 178 -11.14 -10.80 -9.93
C ALA A 178 -10.87 -10.60 -8.43
N PHE A 179 -9.73 -10.01 -8.08
CA PHE A 179 -9.37 -9.68 -6.70
C PHE A 179 -10.39 -8.70 -6.10
N MET A 180 -10.73 -7.63 -6.81
CA MET A 180 -11.70 -6.63 -6.35
C MET A 180 -13.08 -7.25 -6.18
N ASN A 181 -13.54 -8.09 -7.11
CA ASN A 181 -14.84 -8.76 -6.98
C ASN A 181 -14.94 -9.59 -5.68
N VAL A 182 -13.88 -10.31 -5.32
CA VAL A 182 -13.85 -11.11 -4.09
C VAL A 182 -13.65 -10.26 -2.84
N MET A 183 -12.77 -9.26 -2.91
CA MET A 183 -12.28 -8.54 -1.73
C MET A 183 -13.04 -7.27 -1.42
N ILE A 184 -13.80 -6.70 -2.35
CA ILE A 184 -14.39 -5.39 -2.15
C ILE A 184 -15.39 -5.38 -1.00
N GLU A 185 -16.26 -6.38 -0.92
CA GLU A 185 -17.28 -6.44 0.11
C GLU A 185 -16.66 -6.65 1.51
N PRO A 186 -15.69 -7.58 1.70
CA PRO A 186 -14.91 -7.66 2.93
C PRO A 186 -14.15 -6.39 3.29
N LEU A 187 -13.57 -5.72 2.29
CA LEU A 187 -12.79 -4.52 2.46
C LEU A 187 -13.68 -3.38 2.97
N TYR A 188 -14.78 -3.07 2.29
CA TYR A 188 -15.73 -2.04 2.72
C TYR A 188 -16.37 -2.36 4.07
N THR A 189 -16.76 -3.62 4.32
CA THR A 189 -17.29 -4.04 5.62
C THR A 189 -16.30 -3.79 6.76
N SER A 190 -15.05 -4.23 6.57
CA SER A 190 -14.00 -4.07 7.59
C SER A 190 -13.67 -2.60 7.83
N ILE A 191 -13.55 -1.83 6.75
CA ILE A 191 -13.27 -0.40 6.78
C ILE A 191 -14.37 0.37 7.49
N ARG A 192 -15.63 0.04 7.19
CA ARG A 192 -16.80 0.68 7.79
C ARG A 192 -16.86 0.41 9.30
N ALA A 193 -16.65 -0.83 9.71
CA ALA A 193 -16.58 -1.22 11.12
C ALA A 193 -15.43 -0.52 11.86
N LEU A 194 -14.23 -0.49 11.27
CA LEU A 194 -13.07 0.24 11.81
C LEU A 194 -13.31 1.76 11.88
N GLY A 195 -14.01 2.30 10.88
CA GLY A 195 -14.39 3.71 10.80
C GLY A 195 -15.33 4.16 11.91
N VAL A 196 -15.98 3.23 12.63
CA VAL A 196 -16.77 3.53 13.83
C VAL A 196 -16.04 3.16 15.12
N ALA A 197 -15.39 2.00 15.14
CA ALA A 197 -14.69 1.53 16.33
C ALA A 197 -13.53 2.45 16.76
N LEU A 198 -12.72 2.91 15.80
CA LEU A 198 -11.53 3.73 16.09
C LEU A 198 -11.88 5.13 16.61
N PRO A 199 -12.87 5.86 16.06
CA PRO A 199 -13.32 7.12 16.64
C PRO A 199 -13.88 7.00 18.06
N ILE A 200 -14.60 5.91 18.37
CA ILE A 200 -15.07 5.64 19.73
C ILE A 200 -13.88 5.46 20.67
N GLY A 201 -12.89 4.65 20.29
CA GLY A 201 -11.66 4.48 21.09
C GLY A 201 -10.89 5.78 21.29
N ASN A 202 -10.76 6.59 20.23
CA ASN A 202 -10.12 7.91 20.30
C ASN A 202 -10.90 8.88 21.22
N PHE A 203 -12.23 8.86 21.19
CA PHE A 203 -13.04 9.66 22.11
C PHE A 203 -12.86 9.23 23.57
N ILE A 204 -12.82 7.92 23.85
CA ILE A 204 -12.55 7.40 25.20
C ILE A 204 -11.18 7.89 25.71
N LEU A 205 -10.14 7.84 24.86
CA LEU A 205 -8.81 8.39 25.18
C LEU A 205 -8.87 9.88 25.50
N LEU A 206 -9.55 10.67 24.66
CA LEU A 206 -9.70 12.10 24.88
C LEU A 206 -10.42 12.42 26.19
N TYR A 207 -11.47 11.66 26.51
CA TYR A 207 -12.24 11.82 27.76
C TYR A 207 -11.41 11.45 29.00
N GLN A 208 -10.66 10.33 28.96
CA GLN A 208 -9.75 9.93 30.05
C GLN A 208 -8.66 10.97 30.29
N ASN A 209 -8.05 11.48 29.22
CA ASN A 209 -7.00 12.48 29.33
C ASN A 209 -7.55 13.82 29.85
N ALA A 210 -8.75 14.23 29.41
CA ALA A 210 -9.42 15.44 29.91
C ALA A 210 -9.70 15.35 31.43
N THR A 211 -10.25 14.23 31.90
CA THR A 211 -10.55 13.98 33.32
C THR A 211 -9.29 13.84 34.20
N GLN A 212 -8.17 13.36 33.65
CA GLN A 212 -6.89 13.36 34.37
C GLN A 212 -6.25 14.76 34.42
N SER A 213 -6.33 15.54 33.33
CA SER A 213 -5.81 16.91 33.27
C SER A 213 -6.59 17.92 34.11
N SER A 214 -7.88 17.66 34.40
CA SER A 214 -8.65 18.47 35.35
C SER A 214 -8.22 18.26 36.81
N ASN A 215 -7.62 17.09 37.12
CA ASN A 215 -7.17 16.74 38.47
C ASN A 215 -5.69 17.07 38.72
N VAL A 216 -4.90 17.23 37.66
CA VAL A 216 -3.49 17.62 37.73
C VAL A 216 -3.31 18.70 36.68
N GLY A 217 -3.08 19.96 37.06
CA GLY A 217 -2.99 21.14 36.18
C GLY A 217 -1.81 21.14 35.18
N LYS A 218 -1.57 20.02 34.50
CA LYS A 218 -0.60 19.83 33.43
C LYS A 218 -1.35 19.65 32.11
N ARG A 219 -0.84 20.35 31.08
CA ARG A 219 -1.29 20.25 29.69
C ARG A 219 -1.34 18.79 29.24
N LEU A 220 -2.44 18.46 28.57
CA LEU A 220 -2.73 17.17 27.91
C LEU A 220 -1.55 16.71 27.05
N ASP A 221 -0.81 15.73 27.54
CA ASP A 221 0.24 15.05 26.75
C ASP A 221 -0.39 13.85 26.02
N LEU A 222 -0.79 14.08 24.78
CA LEU A 222 -1.52 13.12 23.94
C LEU A 222 -0.60 12.06 23.29
N SER A 223 0.71 12.07 23.57
CA SER A 223 1.61 10.97 23.19
C SER A 223 1.54 9.79 24.16
N GLY A 224 0.61 9.83 25.12
CA GLY A 224 0.42 8.77 26.10
C GLY A 224 0.28 7.40 25.41
N LYS A 225 1.15 6.45 25.82
CA LYS A 225 1.10 5.04 25.42
C LYS A 225 -0.36 4.60 25.32
N LYS A 226 -0.78 4.21 24.11
CA LYS A 226 -2.15 3.74 23.85
C LYS A 226 -2.47 2.67 24.88
N ASN A 227 -3.45 2.94 25.75
CA ASN A 227 -3.81 2.02 26.81
C ASN A 227 -4.30 0.72 26.16
N LEU A 228 -3.67 -0.40 26.51
CA LEU A 228 -3.92 -1.69 25.88
C LEU A 228 -5.39 -2.10 26.02
N ASN A 229 -6.03 -1.67 27.10
CA ASN A 229 -7.46 -1.85 27.34
C ASN A 229 -8.34 -1.16 26.29
N ILE A 230 -7.95 0.04 25.83
CA ILE A 230 -8.72 0.79 24.82
C ILE A 230 -8.53 0.15 23.45
N ALA A 231 -7.31 -0.29 23.13
CA ALA A 231 -7.06 -1.04 21.90
C ALA A 231 -7.88 -2.34 21.85
N MET A 232 -8.01 -3.05 22.98
CA MET A 232 -8.88 -4.24 23.06
C MET A 232 -10.36 -3.89 22.84
N VAL A 233 -10.85 -2.78 23.41
CA VAL A 233 -12.23 -2.31 23.19
C VAL A 233 -12.46 -1.95 21.72
N GLU A 234 -11.52 -1.25 21.07
CA GLU A 234 -11.59 -0.94 19.64
C GLU A 234 -11.68 -2.21 18.79
N ILE A 235 -10.83 -3.20 19.06
CA ILE A 235 -10.84 -4.49 18.35
C ILE A 235 -12.16 -5.23 18.58
N LEU A 236 -12.67 -5.25 19.81
CA LEU A 236 -13.92 -5.91 20.15
C LEU A 236 -15.12 -5.28 19.44
N ILE A 237 -15.20 -3.95 19.43
CA ILE A 237 -16.24 -3.20 18.72
C ILE A 237 -16.15 -3.48 17.22
N ALA A 238 -14.95 -3.37 16.63
CA ALA A 238 -14.75 -3.64 15.20
C ALA A 238 -15.16 -5.08 14.84
N ALA A 239 -14.73 -6.07 15.61
CA ALA A 239 -15.07 -7.47 15.38
C ALA A 239 -16.58 -7.73 15.51
N SER A 240 -17.23 -7.12 16.50
CA SER A 240 -18.67 -7.22 16.70
C SER A 240 -19.45 -6.60 15.54
N PHE A 241 -19.01 -5.44 15.04
CA PHE A 241 -19.65 -4.79 13.89
C PHE A 241 -19.46 -5.60 12.61
N ILE A 242 -18.26 -6.14 12.36
CA ILE A 242 -18.02 -7.05 11.23
C ILE A 242 -18.93 -8.28 11.32
N PHE A 243 -19.01 -8.91 12.50
CA PHE A 243 -19.85 -10.08 12.72
C PHE A 243 -21.34 -9.79 12.44
N LEU A 244 -21.85 -8.65 12.93
CA LEU A 244 -23.23 -8.23 12.70
C LEU A 244 -23.50 -7.91 11.22
N GLU A 245 -22.57 -7.27 10.50
CA GLU A 245 -22.73 -6.92 9.09
C GLU A 245 -22.85 -8.16 8.17
N TYR A 246 -22.18 -9.25 8.53
CA TYR A 246 -22.27 -10.52 7.79
C TYR A 246 -23.48 -11.36 8.18
N ARG A 247 -23.95 -11.26 9.42
CA ARG A 247 -25.04 -12.11 9.91
C ARG A 247 -26.43 -11.52 9.67
N LEU A 248 -26.54 -10.19 9.67
CA LEU A 248 -27.80 -9.50 9.50
C LEU A 248 -28.16 -9.37 8.03
N VAL A 249 -29.40 -9.75 7.69
CA VAL A 249 -29.94 -9.59 6.34
C VAL A 249 -30.23 -8.10 6.10
N PRO A 250 -29.81 -7.50 4.96
CA PRO A 250 -29.95 -6.06 4.71
C PRO A 250 -31.38 -5.50 4.85
N THR A 251 -32.40 -6.33 4.63
CA THR A 251 -33.82 -5.95 4.71
C THR A 251 -34.43 -6.15 6.10
N SER A 252 -33.69 -6.74 7.05
CA SER A 252 -34.19 -6.98 8.40
C SER A 252 -34.27 -5.69 9.22
N THR A 253 -35.25 -5.61 10.13
CA THR A 253 -35.35 -4.53 11.12
C THR A 253 -34.10 -4.46 12.01
N GLY A 254 -33.45 -5.61 12.27
CA GLY A 254 -32.16 -5.68 12.95
C GLY A 254 -31.02 -4.99 12.19
N TYR A 255 -30.96 -5.14 10.86
CA TYR A 255 -29.97 -4.43 10.04
C TYR A 255 -30.23 -2.92 10.04
N GLN A 256 -31.48 -2.48 9.96
CA GLN A 256 -31.82 -1.05 10.03
C GLN A 256 -31.41 -0.43 11.38
N PHE A 257 -31.67 -1.12 12.50
CA PHE A 257 -31.17 -0.70 13.82
C PHE A 257 -29.64 -0.61 13.84
N PHE A 258 -28.97 -1.60 13.26
CA PHE A 258 -27.52 -1.62 13.14
C PHE A 258 -26.97 -0.46 12.28
N GLN A 259 -27.67 -0.06 11.22
CA GLN A 259 -27.32 1.13 10.43
C GLN A 259 -27.37 2.42 11.28
N TYR A 260 -28.33 2.53 12.22
CA TYR A 260 -28.35 3.67 13.15
C TYR A 260 -27.13 3.70 14.08
N LEU A 261 -26.61 2.55 14.51
CA LEU A 261 -25.37 2.49 15.29
C LEU A 261 -24.17 3.01 14.48
N TYR A 262 -24.11 2.74 13.17
CA TYR A 262 -23.11 3.34 12.29
C TYR A 262 -23.23 4.87 12.22
N TYR A 263 -24.46 5.39 12.13
CA TYR A 263 -24.70 6.84 12.14
C TYR A 263 -24.31 7.49 13.48
N ILE A 264 -24.48 6.80 14.61
CA ILE A 264 -23.98 7.28 15.91
C ILE A 264 -22.45 7.36 15.91
N GLY A 265 -21.77 6.41 15.26
CA GLY A 265 -20.32 6.48 15.03
C GLY A 265 -19.87 7.77 14.35
N ILE A 266 -20.69 8.31 13.43
CA ILE A 266 -20.43 9.61 12.76
C ILE A 266 -20.39 10.75 13.77
N ILE A 267 -21.26 10.74 14.79
CA ILE A 267 -21.28 11.78 15.82
C ILE A 267 -19.94 11.79 16.56
N PHE A 268 -19.45 10.62 17.01
CA PHE A 268 -18.15 10.51 17.67
C PHE A 268 -16.98 10.91 16.76
N TRP A 269 -17.10 10.65 15.47
CA TRP A 269 -16.11 11.05 14.47
C TRP A 269 -16.08 12.57 14.26
N ILE A 270 -17.23 13.22 14.09
CA ILE A 270 -17.33 14.70 14.01
C ILE A 270 -16.78 15.33 15.29
N LEU A 271 -17.16 14.81 16.47
CA LEU A 271 -16.65 15.30 17.75
C LEU A 271 -15.13 15.16 17.86
N SER A 272 -14.57 14.01 17.44
CA SER A 272 -13.12 13.79 17.41
C SER A 272 -12.41 14.73 16.44
N PHE A 273 -12.99 14.98 15.27
CA PHE A 273 -12.45 15.91 14.28
C PHE A 273 -12.44 17.36 14.80
N ILE A 274 -13.57 17.83 15.37
CA ILE A 274 -13.67 19.15 15.99
C ILE A 274 -12.66 19.27 17.13
N ALA A 275 -12.57 18.27 18.01
CA ALA A 275 -11.60 18.26 19.10
C ALA A 275 -10.15 18.37 18.58
N ASN A 276 -9.81 17.64 17.51
CA ASN A 276 -8.49 17.71 16.87
C ASN A 276 -8.21 19.08 16.23
N ILE A 277 -9.19 19.72 15.58
CA ILE A 277 -9.04 21.08 15.03
C ILE A 277 -8.79 22.10 16.16
N VAL A 278 -9.61 22.03 17.21
CA VAL A 278 -9.52 22.96 18.35
C VAL A 278 -8.16 22.79 19.07
N GLN A 279 -7.68 21.56 19.22
CA GLN A 279 -6.37 21.29 19.82
C GLN A 279 -5.20 21.64 18.91
N GLY A 280 -5.31 21.43 17.59
CA GLY A 280 -4.32 21.83 16.60
C GLY A 280 -4.07 23.34 16.58
N ARG A 281 -5.10 24.15 16.83
CA ARG A 281 -4.95 25.61 17.02
C ARG A 281 -4.24 26.00 18.33
N ASN A 282 -4.27 25.13 19.34
CA ASN A 282 -3.70 25.38 20.66
C ASN A 282 -2.23 24.94 20.80
N LYS A 283 -1.71 24.10 19.90
CA LYS A 283 -0.26 23.78 19.79
C LYS A 283 0.50 24.91 19.06
N LYS A 284 0.44 26.14 19.58
CA LYS A 284 1.40 27.20 19.23
C LYS A 284 2.70 26.92 20.00
N GLY A 285 3.62 26.14 19.43
CA GLY A 285 4.94 25.99 20.06
C GLY A 285 5.78 24.81 19.62
N THR A 286 5.98 24.61 18.30
CA THR A 286 7.19 24.03 17.67
C THR A 286 6.95 24.04 16.17
N PHE A 287 7.07 25.21 15.56
CA PHE A 287 6.89 25.43 14.11
C PHE A 287 8.18 25.17 13.30
N ASN A 288 9.25 24.67 13.92
CA ASN A 288 10.59 24.57 13.33
C ASN A 288 11.21 23.16 13.41
N GLN A 289 10.44 22.10 13.18
CA GLN A 289 11.02 20.82 12.78
C GLN A 289 10.35 20.38 11.48
N GLU A 290 11.09 20.63 10.41
CA GLU A 290 11.02 20.07 9.06
C GLU A 290 9.82 19.18 8.74
N GLY A 291 8.92 19.71 7.89
CA GLY A 291 8.42 18.92 6.78
C GLY A 291 6.91 18.67 6.66
N VAL A 292 6.06 18.94 7.66
CA VAL A 292 4.61 18.70 7.48
C VAL A 292 3.75 19.76 8.20
N PRO A 293 2.95 20.55 7.46
CA PRO A 293 2.15 21.63 8.04
C PRO A 293 0.91 21.09 8.79
N PRO A 294 0.35 21.91 9.71
CA PRO A 294 -0.83 21.57 10.49
C PRO A 294 -2.02 21.39 9.53
N GLN A 295 -2.54 20.17 9.43
CA GLN A 295 -3.69 19.80 8.59
C GLN A 295 -3.62 20.40 7.18
N SER A 296 -2.71 19.88 6.35
CA SER A 296 -2.69 20.22 4.92
C SER A 296 -4.07 19.96 4.29
N PRO A 297 -4.51 20.73 3.28
CA PRO A 297 -5.75 20.47 2.53
C PRO A 297 -5.90 19.02 2.05
N LEU A 298 -4.76 18.35 1.80
CA LEU A 298 -4.67 16.92 1.51
C LEU A 298 -5.33 16.04 2.59
N SER A 299 -5.12 16.36 3.88
CA SER A 299 -5.73 15.64 4.99
C SER A 299 -7.25 15.76 5.01
N LEU A 300 -7.81 16.92 4.62
CA LEU A 300 -9.25 17.13 4.47
C LEU A 300 -9.83 16.40 3.26
N VAL A 301 -9.08 16.31 2.16
CA VAL A 301 -9.47 15.51 0.99
C VAL A 301 -9.47 14.02 1.34
N MET A 302 -8.43 13.54 2.02
CA MET A 302 -8.35 12.16 2.51
C MET A 302 -9.46 11.86 3.53
N TYR A 303 -9.83 12.85 4.35
CA TYR A 303 -10.95 12.77 5.26
C TYR A 303 -12.29 12.59 4.52
N GLY A 304 -12.53 13.40 3.49
CA GLY A 304 -13.72 13.31 2.66
C GLY A 304 -13.83 11.98 1.90
N ILE A 305 -12.75 11.53 1.25
CA ILE A 305 -12.73 10.27 0.49
C ILE A 305 -13.03 9.09 1.40
N PHE A 306 -12.40 9.02 2.58
CA PHE A 306 -12.67 7.96 3.56
C PHE A 306 -14.13 7.95 4.02
N TRP A 307 -14.72 9.14 4.23
CA TRP A 307 -16.11 9.25 4.64
C TRP A 307 -17.08 8.75 3.56
N VAL A 308 -16.90 9.21 2.32
CA VAL A 308 -17.73 8.76 1.20
C VAL A 308 -17.56 7.25 1.00
N ALA A 309 -16.33 6.73 1.10
CA ALA A 309 -16.04 5.30 1.02
C ALA A 309 -16.78 4.49 2.10
N THR A 310 -16.66 4.90 3.36
CA THR A 310 -17.21 4.13 4.49
C THR A 310 -18.72 4.19 4.59
N MET A 311 -19.32 5.37 4.42
CA MET A 311 -20.74 5.60 4.75
C MET A 311 -21.66 5.55 3.55
N VAL A 312 -21.19 6.02 2.39
CA VAL A 312 -22.00 6.00 1.16
C VAL A 312 -21.78 4.67 0.46
N PHE A 313 -20.53 4.32 0.17
CA PHE A 313 -20.20 3.13 -0.62
C PHE A 313 -20.23 1.82 0.17
N GLY A 314 -20.02 1.86 1.48
CA GLY A 314 -20.15 0.70 2.37
C GLY A 314 -21.59 0.35 2.78
N ASN A 315 -22.60 1.13 2.39
CA ASN A 315 -23.99 0.84 2.76
C ASN A 315 -24.63 -0.13 1.75
N LYS A 316 -24.97 -1.35 2.21
CA LYS A 316 -25.63 -2.38 1.41
C LYS A 316 -27.07 -2.03 1.00
N THR A 317 -27.73 -1.06 1.66
CA THR A 317 -29.09 -0.64 1.26
C THR A 317 -29.08 0.32 0.08
N LEU A 318 -27.96 0.98 -0.18
CA LEU A 318 -27.79 1.83 -1.35
C LEU A 318 -27.23 0.97 -2.47
N VAL A 319 -28.02 0.78 -3.53
CA VAL A 319 -27.55 0.15 -4.77
C VAL A 319 -26.63 1.14 -5.46
N ILE A 320 -25.34 1.04 -5.17
CA ILE A 320 -24.31 1.83 -5.82
C ILE A 320 -23.59 0.91 -6.80
N ASP A 321 -23.37 1.42 -8.01
CA ASP A 321 -22.64 0.71 -9.04
C ASP A 321 -21.26 0.26 -8.52
N GLU A 322 -20.94 -1.02 -8.72
CA GLU A 322 -19.69 -1.64 -8.26
C GLU A 322 -18.47 -0.90 -8.81
N TRP A 323 -18.58 -0.35 -10.03
CA TRP A 323 -17.53 0.47 -10.66
C TRP A 323 -17.13 1.69 -9.82
N VAL A 324 -18.08 2.30 -9.13
CA VAL A 324 -17.80 3.46 -8.26
C VAL A 324 -17.02 3.00 -7.03
N ARG A 325 -17.37 1.85 -6.47
CA ARG A 325 -16.64 1.26 -5.33
C ARG A 325 -15.20 0.91 -5.73
N TYR A 326 -15.00 0.43 -6.97
CA TYR A 326 -13.67 0.10 -7.51
C TYR A 326 -12.82 1.35 -7.63
N LEU A 327 -13.39 2.40 -8.25
CA LEU A 327 -12.74 3.68 -8.45
C LEU A 327 -12.25 4.31 -7.14
N VAL A 328 -13.05 4.24 -6.08
CA VAL A 328 -12.71 4.83 -4.77
C VAL A 328 -11.54 4.10 -4.10
N VAL A 329 -11.54 2.76 -4.17
CA VAL A 329 -10.41 1.96 -3.67
C VAL A 329 -9.15 2.25 -4.48
N SER A 330 -9.26 2.35 -5.80
CA SER A 330 -8.15 2.69 -6.67
C SER A 330 -7.59 4.08 -6.37
N LEU A 331 -8.44 5.11 -6.28
CA LEU A 331 -8.01 6.46 -5.93
C LEU A 331 -7.35 6.51 -4.55
N GLY A 332 -7.94 5.83 -3.55
CA GLY A 332 -7.35 5.76 -2.22
C GLY A 332 -5.97 5.11 -2.22
N GLY A 333 -5.82 3.98 -2.93
CA GLY A 333 -4.54 3.30 -3.09
C GLY A 333 -3.51 4.18 -3.81
N PHE A 334 -3.88 4.80 -4.94
CA PHE A 334 -2.98 5.68 -5.71
C PHE A 334 -2.50 6.88 -4.91
N ILE A 335 -3.39 7.55 -4.15
CA ILE A 335 -3.01 8.69 -3.30
C ILE A 335 -1.97 8.25 -2.26
N PHE A 336 -2.21 7.12 -1.60
CA PHE A 336 -1.29 6.62 -0.58
C PHE A 336 0.08 6.23 -1.17
N ILE A 337 0.08 5.55 -2.31
CA ILE A 337 1.31 5.18 -3.03
C ILE A 337 2.05 6.44 -3.50
N ALA A 338 1.34 7.45 -4.01
CA ALA A 338 1.96 8.71 -4.42
C ALA A 338 2.61 9.44 -3.23
N ILE A 339 1.93 9.52 -2.08
CA ILE A 339 2.51 10.08 -0.85
C ILE A 339 3.75 9.27 -0.43
N PHE A 340 3.66 7.94 -0.46
CA PHE A 340 4.80 7.08 -0.14
C PHE A 340 5.99 7.36 -1.07
N LEU A 341 5.77 7.46 -2.38
CA LEU A 341 6.80 7.76 -3.36
C LEU A 341 7.40 9.16 -3.19
N LEU A 342 6.59 10.16 -2.85
CA LEU A 342 7.07 11.51 -2.57
C LEU A 342 8.00 11.52 -1.35
N ILE A 343 7.66 10.80 -0.28
CA ILE A 343 8.53 10.65 0.90
C ILE A 343 9.79 9.87 0.52
N PHE A 344 9.63 8.77 -0.22
CA PHE A 344 10.73 7.91 -0.66
C PHE A 344 11.77 8.69 -1.49
N ILE A 345 11.32 9.57 -2.39
CA ILE A 345 12.18 10.39 -3.26
C ILE A 345 12.71 11.62 -2.51
N GLY A 346 11.86 12.29 -1.73
CA GLY A 346 12.14 13.58 -1.11
C GLY A 346 13.03 13.54 0.14
N HIS A 347 13.39 12.36 0.64
CA HIS A 347 14.39 12.20 1.69
C HIS A 347 15.64 11.48 1.13
N PRO A 348 16.62 12.25 0.64
CA PRO A 348 17.91 11.72 0.18
C PRO A 348 18.81 11.24 1.34
N ASP A 349 18.57 11.68 2.58
CA ASP A 349 19.47 11.45 3.73
C ASP A 349 19.34 10.09 4.41
N ILE A 350 19.13 9.02 3.64
CA ILE A 350 19.40 7.66 4.10
C ILE A 350 20.70 7.21 3.42
N GLU A 351 21.72 8.06 3.50
CA GLU A 351 23.10 7.69 3.23
C GLU A 351 23.69 7.00 4.46
N ASP A 352 24.12 5.75 4.25
CA ASP A 352 25.22 5.07 4.92
C ASP A 352 25.37 5.21 6.45
N THR A 353 24.68 4.32 7.16
CA THR A 353 25.28 3.56 8.28
C THR A 353 25.05 2.07 8.13
#